data_AF-A0A9D7TJM4-F1
#
_entry.id   AF-A0A9D7TJM4-F1
#
_cell.length_a   1.000
_cell.length_b   1.000
_cell.length_c   1.000
_cell.angle_alpha   90.00
_cell.angle_beta   90.00
_cell.angle_gamma   90.00
#
_symmetry.space_group_name_H-M   'P 1'
#
loop_
_entity.id
_entity.type
_entity.pdbx_description
1 polymer ?
#
loop_
_entity_poly.entity_id
_entity_poly.type
_entity_poly.pdbx_seq_one_letter_code
_entity_poly.pdbx_strand_id
1 'polypeptide(L)'
;MKKYISIIAAIILAGFGLLTLFLSSSVIFDLFGIRAKEGNYVLFIVWANFICSILYLSAAYGFIKSKKWTIKPLGISVLILIIAFIGLFYHINMGGIYETKTIGAMIFRISATLIFTIISYFTINKIFPIKT
;
A
#
# COMPACT_ATOMS: atom_id res chain seq x y z
N MET A 1 8.96 19.40 -15.99
CA MET A 1 8.76 17.93 -16.06
C MET A 1 8.65 17.27 -14.68
N LYS A 2 9.64 17.42 -13.78
CA LYS A 2 9.65 16.74 -12.46
C LYS A 2 8.46 17.06 -11.52
N LYS A 3 7.97 18.30 -11.53
CA LYS A 3 6.76 18.70 -10.76
C LYS A 3 5.50 17.98 -11.25
N TYR A 4 5.35 17.83 -12.57
CA TYR A 4 4.24 17.07 -13.16
C TYR A 4 4.32 15.59 -12.80
N ILE A 5 5.52 14.99 -12.82
CA ILE A 5 5.73 13.59 -12.39
C ILE A 5 5.30 13.40 -10.93
N SER A 6 5.68 14.32 -10.04
CA SER A 6 5.29 14.27 -8.61
C SER A 6 3.77 14.37 -8.43
N ILE A 7 3.11 15.26 -9.18
CA ILE A 7 1.66 15.46 -9.10
C ILE A 7 0.92 14.24 -9.66
N ILE A 8 1.36 13.70 -10.80
CA ILE A 8 0.78 12.49 -11.38
C ILE A 8 0.94 11.31 -10.42
N ALA A 9 2.14 11.13 -9.85
CA ALA A 9 2.39 10.09 -8.85
C ALA A 9 1.49 10.27 -7.62
N ALA A 10 1.28 11.50 -7.14
CA ALA A 10 0.37 11.79 -6.03
C ALA A 10 -1.08 11.41 -6.35
N ILE A 11 -1.58 11.75 -7.55
CA ILE A 11 -2.96 11.46 -7.97
C ILE A 11 -3.16 9.94 -8.06
N ILE A 12 -2.24 9.23 -8.71
CA ILE A 12 -2.35 7.77 -8.84
C ILE A 12 -2.24 7.10 -7.47
N LEU A 13 -1.30 7.54 -6.62
CA LEU A 13 -1.14 7.00 -5.27
C LEU A 13 -2.34 7.29 -4.37
N ALA A 14 -2.96 8.47 -4.50
CA ALA A 14 -4.18 8.81 -3.79
C ALA A 14 -5.35 7.94 -4.26
N GLY A 15 -5.53 7.76 -5.58
CA GLY A 15 -6.55 6.87 -6.13
C GLY A 15 -6.36 5.43 -5.67
N PHE A 16 -5.13 4.92 -5.73
CA PHE A 16 -4.77 3.59 -5.23
C PHE A 16 -5.02 3.43 -3.72
N GLY A 17 -4.65 4.43 -2.93
CA GLY A 17 -4.90 4.48 -1.50
C GLY A 17 -6.39 4.49 -1.17
N LEU A 18 -7.18 5.36 -1.80
CA LEU A 18 -8.63 5.45 -1.59
C LEU A 18 -9.35 4.15 -1.98
N LEU A 19 -9.01 3.55 -3.12
CA LEU A 19 -9.57 2.27 -3.54
C LEU A 19 -9.23 1.18 -2.53
N THR A 20 -7.96 1.08 -2.11
CA THR A 20 -7.54 0.09 -1.12
C THR A 20 -8.24 0.29 0.22
N LEU A 21 -8.39 1.54 0.67
CA LEU A 21 -9.10 1.90 1.89
C LEU A 21 -10.56 1.48 1.82
N PHE A 22 -11.23 1.78 0.69
CA PHE A 22 -12.63 1.42 0.48
C PHE A 22 -12.84 -0.10 0.48
N LEU A 23 -12.02 -0.84 -0.27
CA LEU A 23 -12.10 -2.31 -0.30
C LEU A 23 -11.85 -2.89 1.09
N SER A 24 -10.75 -2.52 1.76
CA SER A 24 -10.44 -3.04 3.08
C SER A 24 -11.50 -2.68 4.13
N SER A 25 -12.01 -1.46 4.12
CA SER A 25 -13.07 -1.03 5.05
C SER A 25 -14.36 -1.80 4.81
N SER A 26 -14.71 -2.04 3.54
CA SER A 26 -15.91 -2.80 3.20
C SER A 26 -15.86 -4.23 3.72
N VAL A 27 -14.67 -4.81 3.79
CA VAL A 27 -14.46 -6.17 4.30
C VAL A 27 -14.41 -6.20 5.83
N ILE A 28 -13.80 -5.19 6.46
CA ILE A 28 -13.70 -5.08 7.93
C ILE A 28 -15.07 -4.79 8.56
N PHE A 29 -15.83 -3.87 7.98
CA PHE A 29 -17.13 -3.44 8.49
C PHE A 29 -18.31 -4.19 7.84
N ASP A 30 -18.03 -5.19 7.00
CA ASP A 30 -19.02 -5.94 6.23
C ASP A 30 -20.02 -5.04 5.47
N LEU A 31 -19.50 -3.96 4.89
CA LEU A 31 -20.29 -3.06 4.08
C LEU A 31 -20.71 -3.80 2.80
N PHE A 32 -21.98 -3.68 2.44
CA PHE A 32 -22.56 -4.27 1.21
C PHE A 32 -22.48 -5.81 1.15
N GLY A 33 -22.30 -6.50 2.29
CA GLY A 33 -22.21 -7.96 2.34
C GLY A 33 -21.01 -8.53 1.57
N ILE A 34 -19.95 -7.72 1.41
CA ILE A 34 -18.75 -8.10 0.64
C ILE A 34 -18.00 -9.24 1.32
N ARG A 35 -18.13 -9.40 2.64
CA ARG A 35 -17.51 -10.50 3.40
C ARG A 35 -17.92 -11.88 2.90
N ALA A 36 -19.18 -12.05 2.50
CA ALA A 36 -19.67 -13.30 1.93
C ALA A 36 -19.17 -13.53 0.48
N LYS A 37 -18.80 -12.47 -0.24
CA LYS A 37 -18.33 -12.53 -1.64
C LYS A 37 -16.81 -12.74 -1.76
N GLU A 38 -16.03 -12.25 -0.80
CA GLU A 38 -14.58 -12.46 -0.76
C GLU A 38 -14.17 -13.84 -0.24
N GLY A 39 -15.10 -14.58 0.37
CA GLY A 39 -14.87 -15.98 0.75
C GLY A 39 -13.79 -16.13 1.83
N ASN A 40 -12.78 -16.96 1.55
CA ASN A 40 -11.71 -17.31 2.50
C ASN A 40 -10.52 -16.35 2.38
N TYR A 41 -10.76 -15.08 2.71
CA TYR A 41 -9.70 -14.10 2.83
C TYR A 41 -9.11 -14.10 4.24
N VAL A 42 -7.86 -13.67 4.34
CA VAL A 42 -7.13 -13.67 5.62
C VAL A 42 -7.27 -12.29 6.28
N LEU A 43 -8.03 -12.23 7.39
CA LEU A 43 -8.44 -10.96 8.01
C LEU A 43 -7.28 -10.03 8.39
N PHE A 44 -6.17 -10.56 8.91
CA PHE A 44 -5.01 -9.72 9.28
C PHE A 44 -4.38 -9.02 8.07
N ILE A 45 -4.51 -9.60 6.86
CA ILE A 45 -4.01 -9.01 5.62
C ILE A 45 -4.88 -7.81 5.25
N VAL A 46 -6.20 -7.93 5.40
CA VAL A 46 -7.13 -6.82 5.15
C VAL A 46 -6.81 -5.64 6.07
N TRP A 47 -6.52 -5.90 7.34
CA TRP A 47 -6.06 -4.89 8.30
C TRP A 47 -4.72 -4.27 7.92
N ALA A 48 -3.74 -5.07 7.54
CA ALA A 48 -2.46 -4.55 7.06
C ALA A 48 -2.64 -3.61 5.86
N ASN A 49 -3.49 -4.00 4.90
CA ASN A 49 -3.81 -3.17 3.73
C ASN A 49 -4.56 -1.89 4.08
N PHE A 50 -5.46 -1.95 5.07
CA PHE A 50 -6.15 -0.76 5.58
C PHE A 50 -5.15 0.25 6.14
N ILE A 51 -4.20 -0.20 6.97
CA ILE A 51 -3.16 0.68 7.54
C ILE A 51 -2.28 1.26 6.42
N CYS A 52 -1.84 0.43 5.47
CA CYS A 52 -1.06 0.88 4.31
C CYS A 52 -1.80 1.94 3.48
N SER A 53 -3.12 1.82 3.32
CA SER A 53 -3.91 2.79 2.56
C SER A 53 -3.86 4.20 3.18
N ILE A 54 -3.90 4.31 4.50
CA ILE A 54 -3.77 5.59 5.22
C ILE A 54 -2.36 6.16 5.02
N LEU A 55 -1.33 5.31 5.04
CA LEU A 55 0.04 5.71 4.77
C LEU A 55 0.21 6.18 3.32
N TYR A 56 -0.45 5.56 2.34
CA TYR A 56 -0.44 6.00 0.94
C TYR A 56 -1.07 7.37 0.76
N LEU A 57 -2.20 7.65 1.40
CA LEU A 57 -2.82 8.97 1.36
C LEU A 57 -1.91 10.03 1.99
N SER A 58 -1.25 9.69 3.09
CA SER A 58 -0.25 10.56 3.74
C SER A 58 0.96 10.82 2.81
N ALA A 59 1.43 9.80 2.10
CA ALA A 59 2.50 9.91 1.13
C ALA A 59 2.09 10.72 -0.11
N ALA A 60 0.86 10.57 -0.60
CA ALA A 60 0.32 11.36 -1.71
C ALA A 60 0.32 12.86 -1.37
N TYR A 61 -0.08 13.22 -0.14
CA TYR A 61 0.06 14.60 0.35
C TYR A 61 1.53 15.06 0.36
N GLY A 62 2.44 14.19 0.81
CA GLY A 62 3.87 14.44 0.78
C GLY A 62 4.44 14.69 -0.63
N PHE A 63 3.95 13.98 -1.65
CA PHE A 63 4.30 14.19 -3.06
C PHE A 63 3.83 15.55 -3.60
N ILE A 64 2.65 16.02 -3.19
CA ILE A 64 2.13 17.34 -3.59
C ILE A 64 2.99 18.47 -2.99
N LYS A 65 3.43 18.30 -1.73
CA LYS A 65 4.26 19.28 -1.02
C LYS A 65 5.76 19.09 -1.22
N SER A 66 6.19 18.08 -1.99
CA SER A 66 7.60 17.72 -2.24
C SER A 66 8.44 17.62 -0.96
N LYS A 67 7.89 17.04 0.12
CA LYS A 67 8.59 16.96 1.42
C LYS A 67 9.39 15.66 1.54
N LYS A 68 10.58 15.73 2.15
CA LYS A 68 11.45 14.57 2.44
C LYS A 68 10.77 13.45 3.23
N TRP A 69 9.75 13.80 4.01
CA TRP A 69 8.99 12.83 4.81
C TRP A 69 8.29 11.78 3.94
N THR A 70 7.91 12.04 2.69
CA THR A 70 7.16 11.09 1.83
C THR A 70 7.76 9.68 1.74
N ILE A 71 9.09 9.56 1.83
CA ILE A 71 9.79 8.26 1.79
C ILE A 71 9.45 7.41 3.03
N LYS A 72 9.26 8.03 4.21
CA LYS A 72 8.99 7.31 5.46
C LYS A 72 7.67 6.52 5.45
N PRO A 73 6.48 7.09 5.14
CA PRO A 73 5.23 6.35 5.14
C PRO A 73 5.20 5.25 4.07
N LEU A 74 5.82 5.49 2.90
CA LEU A 74 5.98 4.46 1.86
C LEU A 74 6.87 3.30 2.33
N GLY A 75 8.03 3.60 2.93
CA GLY A 75 8.91 2.58 3.48
C GLY A 75 8.27 1.75 4.59
N ILE A 76 7.53 2.41 5.50
CA ILE A 76 6.75 1.72 6.54
C ILE A 76 5.68 0.81 5.90
N SER A 77 5.01 1.28 4.84
CA SER A 77 4.00 0.47 4.14
C SER A 77 4.61 -0.80 3.53
N VAL A 78 5.78 -0.70 2.91
CA VAL A 78 6.51 -1.88 2.38
C VAL A 78 6.82 -2.86 3.51
N LEU A 79 7.31 -2.39 4.65
CA LEU A 79 7.61 -3.24 5.80
C LEU A 79 6.37 -3.99 6.30
N ILE A 80 5.24 -3.28 6.45
CA ILE A 80 3.96 -3.86 6.88
C ILE A 80 3.50 -4.93 5.88
N LEU A 81 3.58 -4.65 4.58
CA LEU A 81 3.20 -5.63 3.54
C LEU A 81 4.08 -6.87 3.54
N ILE A 82 5.40 -6.72 3.72
CA ILE A 82 6.33 -7.85 3.80
C ILE A 82 6.01 -8.72 5.03
N ILE A 83 5.80 -8.11 6.20
CA ILE A 83 5.44 -8.83 7.43
C ILE A 83 4.10 -9.58 7.23
N ALA A 84 3.10 -8.91 6.64
CA ALA A 84 1.83 -9.54 6.33
C ALA A 84 1.98 -10.69 5.32
N PHE A 85 2.91 -10.59 4.38
CA PHE A 85 3.16 -11.63 3.38
C PHE A 85 3.83 -12.87 4.00
N ILE A 86 4.79 -12.65 4.90
CA ILE A 86 5.40 -13.72 5.71
C ILE A 86 4.33 -14.39 6.57
N GLY A 87 3.48 -13.60 7.23
CA GLY A 87 2.36 -14.11 8.02
C GLY A 87 1.39 -14.94 7.19
N LEU A 88 1.10 -14.54 5.95
CA LEU A 88 0.27 -15.31 5.03
C LEU A 88 0.92 -16.65 4.70
N PHE A 89 2.21 -16.66 4.39
CA PHE A 89 2.91 -17.91 4.08
C PHE A 89 2.90 -18.89 5.26
N TYR A 90 3.07 -18.37 6.48
CA TYR A 90 2.94 -19.17 7.70
C TYR A 90 1.53 -19.74 7.87
N HIS A 91 0.50 -18.93 7.66
CA HIS A 91 -0.89 -19.37 7.71
C HIS A 91 -1.20 -20.48 6.70
N ILE A 92 -0.68 -20.37 5.48
CA ILE A 92 -0.80 -21.40 4.43
C ILE A 92 -0.12 -22.71 4.85
N ASN A 93 1.10 -22.63 5.39
CA ASN A 93 1.84 -23.82 5.83
C ASN A 93 1.17 -24.54 7.02
N MET A 94 0.39 -23.83 7.82
CA MET A 94 -0.45 -24.41 8.89
C MET A 94 -1.77 -25.01 8.38
N GLY A 95 -1.99 -25.06 7.06
CA GLY A 95 -3.23 -25.57 6.47
C GLY A 95 -4.37 -24.55 6.48
N GLY A 96 -4.09 -23.27 6.69
CA GLY A 96 -5.07 -22.20 6.64
C GLY A 96 -5.70 -22.06 5.26
N ILE A 97 -7.02 -21.88 5.22
CA ILE A 97 -7.76 -21.73 3.97
C ILE A 97 -7.45 -20.33 3.40
N TYR A 98 -7.04 -20.28 2.14
CA TYR A 98 -6.71 -19.04 1.47
C TYR A 98 -7.24 -19.06 0.04
N GLU A 99 -7.66 -17.89 -0.47
CA GLU A 99 -7.84 -17.71 -1.91
C GLU A 99 -6.50 -17.36 -2.58
N THR A 100 -6.23 -17.97 -3.73
CA THR A 100 -5.08 -17.63 -4.59
C THR A 100 -5.08 -16.15 -5.01
N LYS A 101 -6.27 -15.53 -5.08
CA LYS A 101 -6.45 -14.09 -5.31
C LYS A 101 -5.74 -13.23 -4.25
N THR A 102 -5.65 -13.70 -3.01
CA THR A 102 -4.99 -12.98 -1.90
C THR A 102 -3.49 -12.85 -2.16
N ILE A 103 -2.85 -13.91 -2.68
CA ILE A 103 -1.44 -13.91 -3.04
C ILE A 103 -1.19 -12.92 -4.19
N GLY A 104 -2.01 -12.99 -5.24
CA GLY A 104 -1.92 -12.05 -6.37
C GLY A 104 -2.10 -10.60 -5.95
N ALA A 105 -3.09 -10.31 -5.10
CA ALA A 105 -3.33 -8.98 -4.57
C ALA A 105 -2.17 -8.45 -3.71
N MET A 106 -1.56 -9.32 -2.89
CA MET A 106 -0.39 -8.96 -2.08
C MET A 106 0.83 -8.61 -2.93
N ILE A 107 1.14 -9.44 -3.93
CA ILE A 107 2.26 -9.19 -4.86
C ILE A 107 2.04 -7.87 -5.61
N PHE A 108 0.82 -7.62 -6.10
CA PHE A 108 0.47 -6.37 -6.77
C PHE A 108 0.66 -5.15 -5.87
N ARG A 109 0.23 -5.22 -4.60
CA ARG A 109 0.41 -4.12 -3.65
C ARG A 109 1.88 -3.85 -3.33
N ILE A 110 2.68 -4.90 -3.11
CA ILE A 110 4.11 -4.77 -2.83
C ILE A 110 4.82 -4.12 -4.02
N SER A 111 4.58 -4.61 -5.23
CA SER A 111 5.22 -4.07 -6.44
C SER A 111 4.81 -2.61 -6.69
N ALA A 112 3.53 -2.28 -6.59
CA ALA A 112 3.05 -0.90 -6.71
C ALA A 112 3.70 0.03 -5.68
N THR A 113 3.75 -0.40 -4.41
CA THR A 113 4.35 0.41 -3.33
C THR A 113 5.85 0.62 -3.55
N LEU A 114 6.56 -0.39 -4.01
CA LEU A 114 7.98 -0.27 -4.35
C LEU A 114 8.20 0.74 -5.47
N ILE A 115 7.39 0.68 -6.54
CA ILE A 115 7.45 1.65 -7.64
C ILE A 115 7.25 3.08 -7.12
N PHE A 116 6.24 3.32 -6.28
CA PHE A 116 6.02 4.64 -5.68
C PHE A 116 7.15 5.07 -4.74
N THR A 117 7.74 4.14 -3.99
CA THR A 117 8.89 4.41 -3.13
C THR A 117 10.09 4.85 -3.95
N ILE A 118 10.37 4.16 -5.05
CA ILE A 118 11.46 4.49 -5.98
C ILE A 118 11.21 5.86 -6.64
N ILE A 119 9.99 6.11 -7.14
CA ILE A 119 9.62 7.42 -7.71
C ILE A 119 9.77 8.53 -6.68
N SER A 120 9.35 8.30 -5.43
CA SER A 120 9.52 9.24 -4.32
C SER A 120 11.00 9.54 -4.09
N TYR A 121 11.84 8.50 -4.01
CA TYR A 121 13.28 8.65 -3.81
C TYR A 121 13.92 9.51 -4.91
N PHE A 122 13.67 9.21 -6.18
CA PHE A 122 14.26 9.95 -7.30
C PHE A 122 13.72 11.37 -7.43
N THR A 123 12.44 11.59 -7.11
CA THR A 123 11.81 12.91 -7.26
C THR A 123 12.22 13.84 -6.12
N ILE A 124 12.36 13.32 -4.89
CA ILE A 124 12.57 14.12 -3.68
C ILE A 124 14.05 14.31 -3.35
N ASN A 125 14.91 13.29 -3.52
CA ASN A 125 16.36 13.44 -3.27
C ASN A 125 17.06 14.37 -4.27
N LYS A 126 16.53 14.52 -5.48
CA LYS A 126 17.11 15.46 -6.46
C LYS A 126 16.70 16.92 -6.22
N ILE A 127 15.68 17.17 -5.39
CA ILE A 127 15.25 18.53 -5.00
C ILE A 127 16.02 19.02 -3.77
N PHE A 128 16.47 18.09 -2.91
CA PHE A 128 17.36 18.39 -1.80
C PHE A 128 18.45 17.31 -1.74
N PRO A 129 19.66 17.56 -2.28
CA PRO A 129 20.73 16.58 -2.24
C PRO A 129 21.01 16.20 -0.78
N ILE A 130 21.13 14.90 -0.55
CA ILE A 130 21.61 14.36 0.70
C ILE A 130 23.06 14.84 0.81
N LYS A 131 23.34 15.79 1.71
CA LYS A 131 24.70 15.96 2.20
C LYS A 131 24.91 14.79 3.16
N THR A 132 25.52 13.73 2.63
CA THR A 132 26.17 12.69 3.43
C THR A 132 27.29 13.31 4.24
#